data_AF-A0A1J8P429-F1
#
_entry.id   AF-A0A1J8P429-F1
#
_cell.length_a   1.000
_cell.length_b   1.000
_cell.length_c   1.000
_cell.angle_alpha   90.00
_cell.angle_beta   90.00
_cell.angle_gamma   90.00
#
_symmetry.space_group_name_H-M   'P 1'
#
loop_
_entity.id
_entity.type
_entity.pdbx_description
1 polymer ?
#
loop_
_entity_poly.entity_id
_entity_poly.type
_entity_poly.pdbx_seq_one_letter_code
_entity_poly.pdbx_strand_id
1 'polypeptide(L)'
;MDDMVANGNLVLGTVKPILTITGSGGRRDIHKIITFNFNETIGYGTFTVDDIDIVNGTIDLGSFTRVNESQYTIMVTPSLGGMHANV
;
A
#
# COMPACT_ATOMS: atom_id res chain seq x y z
N MET A 1 -20.14 18.33 -36.53
CA MET A 1 -20.63 17.47 -35.46
C MET A 1 -19.86 17.91 -34.22
N ASP A 2 -20.56 18.70 -33.43
CA ASP A 2 -20.30 19.27 -32.10
C ASP A 2 -18.85 19.61 -31.72
N ASP A 3 -18.53 20.89 -31.94
CA ASP A 3 -17.59 21.64 -31.11
C ASP A 3 -18.04 21.54 -29.65
N MET A 4 -17.34 20.73 -28.85
CA MET A 4 -17.44 20.79 -27.40
C MET A 4 -16.79 22.07 -26.90
N VAL A 5 -17.54 23.18 -26.90
CA VAL A 5 -17.14 24.40 -26.17
C VAL A 5 -17.49 24.19 -24.70
N ALA A 6 -16.50 23.80 -23.89
CA ALA A 6 -16.67 23.60 -22.45
C ALA A 6 -16.74 24.97 -21.74
N ASN A 7 -17.97 25.50 -21.56
CA ASN A 7 -18.25 26.71 -20.78
C ASN A 7 -18.53 26.41 -19.30
N GLY A 8 -18.07 25.26 -18.78
CA GLY A 8 -18.30 24.84 -17.40
C GLY A 8 -17.01 24.85 -16.58
N ASN A 9 -17.09 25.32 -15.34
CA ASN A 9 -16.01 25.16 -14.38
C ASN A 9 -15.93 23.68 -13.97
N LEU A 10 -14.95 22.93 -14.50
CA LEU A 10 -14.71 21.54 -14.10
C LEU A 10 -14.07 21.52 -12.71
N VAL A 11 -14.88 21.21 -11.69
CA VAL A 11 -14.37 20.93 -10.35
C VAL A 11 -14.10 19.43 -10.24
N LEU A 12 -12.84 19.04 -10.42
CA LEU A 12 -12.39 17.69 -10.12
C LEU A 12 -12.27 17.54 -8.59
N GLY A 13 -13.22 16.83 -7.98
CA GLY A 13 -13.11 16.43 -6.58
C GLY A 13 -12.03 15.35 -6.44
N THR A 14 -11.00 15.60 -5.63
CA THR A 14 -9.99 14.59 -5.30
C THR A 14 -10.47 13.78 -4.10
N VAL A 15 -11.02 12.59 -4.35
CA VAL A 15 -11.19 11.59 -3.29
C VAL A 15 -9.79 11.01 -3.03
N LYS A 16 -9.40 10.88 -1.76
CA LYS A 16 -8.12 10.25 -1.40
C LYS A 16 -8.23 8.74 -1.59
N PRO A 17 -7.12 8.05 -1.93
CA PRO A 17 -7.12 6.60 -2.03
C PRO A 17 -7.49 5.96 -0.70
N ILE A 18 -8.25 4.88 -0.78
CA ILE A 18 -8.48 3.97 0.34
C ILE A 18 -7.41 2.89 0.26
N LEU A 19 -6.75 2.65 1.40
CA LEU A 19 -5.75 1.60 1.56
C LEU A 19 -6.31 0.49 2.45
N THR A 20 -6.30 -0.74 1.93
CA THR A 20 -6.59 -1.96 2.70
C THR A 20 -5.31 -2.78 2.83
N ILE A 21 -4.93 -3.08 4.08
CA ILE A 21 -3.73 -3.87 4.39
C ILE A 21 -4.15 -5.31 4.74
N THR A 22 -3.54 -6.29 4.09
CA THR A 22 -3.78 -7.73 4.36
C THR A 22 -2.48 -8.48 4.61
N GLY A 23 -2.59 -9.72 5.09
CA GLY A 23 -1.44 -10.54 5.50
C GLY A 23 -1.06 -10.30 6.97
N SER A 24 0.01 -10.94 7.43
CA SER A 24 0.53 -10.75 8.78
C SER A 24 2.01 -11.09 8.87
N GLY A 25 2.71 -10.34 9.72
CA GLY A 25 4.13 -10.53 9.99
C GLY A 25 4.39 -11.33 11.26
N GLY A 26 3.36 -11.78 11.97
CA GLY A 26 3.47 -12.31 13.33
C GLY A 26 4.34 -13.56 13.40
N ARG A 27 5.01 -13.81 14.53
CA ARG A 27 6.02 -14.88 14.67
C ARG A 27 5.59 -16.26 14.16
N ARG A 28 4.30 -16.62 14.28
CA ARG A 28 3.77 -17.94 13.88
C ARG A 28 3.34 -18.04 12.41
N ASP A 29 3.35 -16.93 11.67
CA ASP A 29 2.89 -16.91 10.29
C ASP A 29 3.96 -17.47 9.36
N ILE A 30 3.64 -18.47 8.56
CA ILE A 30 4.60 -19.03 7.61
C ILE A 30 4.87 -18.08 6.44
N HIS A 31 3.90 -17.22 6.12
CA HIS A 31 4.00 -16.19 5.09
C HIS A 31 4.12 -14.84 5.75
N LYS A 32 5.34 -14.32 5.86
CA LYS A 32 5.62 -13.01 6.47
C LYS A 32 5.36 -11.84 5.51
N ILE A 33 4.31 -11.95 4.72
CA ILE A 33 4.02 -11.00 3.64
C ILE A 33 2.90 -10.09 4.09
N ILE A 34 3.12 -8.79 3.95
CA ILE A 34 2.10 -7.75 4.10
C ILE A 34 1.79 -7.20 2.72
N THR A 35 0.50 -7.11 2.39
CA THR A 35 0.02 -6.58 1.11
C THR A 35 -0.75 -5.30 1.33
N PHE A 36 -0.38 -4.25 0.60
CA PHE A 36 -1.05 -2.96 0.56
C PHE A 36 -1.89 -2.90 -0.72
N ASN A 37 -3.21 -2.76 -0.58
CA ASN A 37 -4.16 -2.70 -1.70
C ASN A 37 -4.82 -1.32 -1.72
N PHE A 38 -4.58 -0.57 -2.79
CA PHE A 38 -5.24 0.70 -3.06
C PHE A 38 -6.46 0.47 -3.95
N ASN A 39 -7.52 1.24 -3.73
CA ASN A 39 -8.72 1.19 -4.58
C ASN A 39 -8.58 1.98 -5.90
N GLU A 40 -7.42 2.58 -6.14
CA GLU A 40 -7.07 3.32 -7.35
C GLU A 40 -5.58 3.13 -7.70
N THR A 41 -5.21 3.55 -8.92
CA THR A 41 -3.82 3.55 -9.37
C THR A 41 -2.99 4.55 -8.56
N ILE A 42 -1.87 4.08 -8.02
CA ILE A 42 -0.87 4.91 -7.36
C ILE A 42 0.26 5.23 -8.34
N GLY A 43 0.58 6.53 -8.42
CA GLY A 43 1.64 7.06 -9.26
C GLY A 43 2.99 6.37 -9.00
N TYR A 44 3.78 6.18 -10.05
CA TYR A 44 5.09 5.56 -9.90
C TYR A 44 5.98 6.41 -8.99
N GLY A 45 6.56 5.80 -7.95
CA GLY A 45 7.45 6.47 -7.00
C GLY A 45 6.74 7.33 -5.94
N THR A 46 5.41 7.37 -5.90
CA THR A 46 4.66 8.14 -4.87
C THR A 46 4.28 7.32 -3.64
N PHE A 47 4.47 6.00 -3.68
CA PHE A 47 4.42 5.11 -2.53
C PHE A 47 5.69 4.25 -2.55
N THR A 48 6.45 4.33 -1.47
CA THR A 48 7.79 3.79 -1.34
C THR A 48 7.95 3.07 0.00
N VAL A 49 9.07 2.39 0.21
CA VAL A 49 9.36 1.74 1.50
C VAL A 49 9.50 2.76 2.64
N ASP A 50 9.88 4.01 2.34
CA ASP A 50 10.03 5.08 3.32
C ASP A 50 8.68 5.57 3.86
N ASP A 51 7.57 5.24 3.18
CA ASP A 51 6.21 5.53 3.62
C ASP A 51 5.66 4.46 4.59
N ILE A 52 6.46 3.43 4.92
CA ILE A 52 6.03 2.26 5.70
C ILE A 52 6.84 2.14 6.99
N ASP A 53 6.19 2.40 8.12
CA ASP A 53 6.71 2.06 9.44
C ASP A 53 6.16 0.71 9.93
N ILE A 54 7.05 -0.13 10.48
CA ILE A 54 6.69 -1.38 11.15
C ILE A 54 7.06 -1.27 12.63
N VAL A 55 6.06 -1.38 13.50
CA VAL A 55 6.27 -1.52 14.94
C VAL A 55 6.47 -2.99 15.27
N ASN A 56 7.35 -3.35 16.23
CA ASN A 56 7.59 -4.72 16.70
C ASN A 56 8.08 -5.73 15.64
N GLY A 57 8.63 -5.24 14.53
CA GLY A 57 9.30 -6.02 13.50
C GLY A 57 10.15 -5.12 12.61
N THR A 58 10.76 -5.70 11.58
CA THR A 58 11.53 -4.98 10.56
C THR A 58 11.07 -5.39 9.18
N ILE A 59 11.16 -4.48 8.22
CA ILE A 59 11.02 -4.83 6.80
C ILE A 59 12.28 -5.56 6.36
N ASP A 60 12.13 -6.66 5.63
CA ASP A 60 13.26 -7.34 5.03
C ASP A 60 13.80 -6.51 3.86
N LEU A 61 15.08 -6.13 3.93
CA LEU A 61 15.69 -5.20 2.99
C LEU A 61 15.54 -5.72 1.54
N GLY A 62 15.04 -4.86 0.66
CA GLY A 62 14.81 -5.18 -0.76
C GLY A 62 13.54 -6.00 -1.05
N SER A 63 12.71 -6.30 -0.05
CA SER A 63 11.46 -7.04 -0.26
C SER A 63 10.30 -6.20 -0.82
N PHE A 64 10.41 -4.87 -0.75
CA PHE A 64 9.38 -3.96 -1.28
C PHE A 64 9.20 -4.18 -2.78
N THR A 65 8.02 -4.65 -3.15
CA THR A 65 7.67 -4.99 -4.53
C THR A 65 6.38 -4.31 -4.92
N ARG A 66 6.41 -3.57 -6.04
CA ARG A 66 5.21 -3.09 -6.73
C ARG A 66 4.70 -4.21 -7.63
N VAL A 67 3.64 -4.91 -7.21
CA VAL A 67 3.04 -6.01 -7.97
C VAL A 67 2.33 -5.47 -9.20
N ASN A 68 1.57 -4.39 -9.01
CA ASN A 68 0.94 -3.60 -10.07
C ASN A 68 0.71 -2.16 -9.57
N GLU A 69 -0.04 -1.35 -10.31
CA GLU A 69 -0.25 0.07 -10.00
C GLU A 69 -1.02 0.34 -8.70
N SER A 70 -1.80 -0.63 -8.21
CA SER A 70 -2.63 -0.51 -7.02
C SER A 70 -2.30 -1.53 -5.92
N GLN A 71 -1.28 -2.36 -6.10
CA GLN A 71 -0.89 -3.40 -5.14
C GLN A 71 0.62 -3.47 -4.92
N TYR A 72 1.01 -3.46 -3.65
CA TYR A 72 2.39 -3.50 -3.19
C TYR A 72 2.55 -4.56 -2.10
N THR A 73 3.72 -5.18 -2.02
CA THR A 73 4.04 -6.18 -0.99
C THR A 73 5.37 -5.90 -0.34
N ILE A 74 5.49 -6.24 0.94
CA ILE A 74 6.75 -6.33 1.68
C ILE A 74 6.83 -7.68 2.39
N MET A 75 8.05 -8.12 2.69
CA MET A 75 8.30 -9.20 3.64
C MET A 75 8.81 -8.60 4.95
N VAL A 76 8.40 -9.16 6.08
CA VAL A 76 8.76 -8.64 7.40
C VAL A 76 9.34 -9.70 8.31
N THR A 77 10.29 -9.31 9.15
CA THR A 77 10.77 -10.14 10.25
C THR A 77 10.18 -9.64 11.57
N PRO A 78 9.34 -10.42 12.27
CA PRO A 78 8.84 -10.04 13.59
C PRO A 78 9.96 -10.06 14.63
N SER A 79 9.93 -9.11 15.57
CA SER A 79 10.77 -9.19 16.77
C SER A 79 10.34 -10.38 17.65
N LEU A 80 11.26 -10.91 18.45
CA LEU A 80 10.98 -12.01 19.39
C LEU A 80 10.02 -11.54 20.51
N GLY A 81 8.72 -11.43 20.23
CA GLY A 81 7.72 -11.13 21.27
C GLY A 81 6.38 -10.56 20.80
N GLY A 82 6.25 -10.07 19.57
CA GLY A 82 5.00 -9.45 19.10
C GLY A 82 4.03 -10.41 18.39
N MET A 83 2.76 -10.41 18.79
CA MET A 83 1.64 -10.91 17.98
C MET A 83 1.07 -9.74 17.17
N HIS A 84 1.16 -9.80 15.84
CA HIS A 84 0.61 -8.76 14.97
C HIS A 84 -0.58 -9.36 14.24
N ALA A 85 -1.77 -8.89 14.56
CA ALA A 85 -2.91 -9.00 13.68
C ALA A 85 -3.08 -7.62 13.02
N ASN A 86 -3.18 -7.57 11.71
CA ASN A 86 -3.60 -6.33 11.05
C ASN A 86 -5.05 -6.07 11.49
N VAL A 87 -5.33 -4.84 11.95
CA VAL A 87 -6.68 -4.39 12.32
C VAL A 87 -7.46 -4.06 11.06
#